data_AF-A0A835BC52-F1
#
_entry.id   AF-A0A835BC52-F1
#
_cell.length_a   1.000
_cell.length_b   1.000
_cell.length_c   1.000
_cell.angle_alpha   90.00
_cell.angle_beta   90.00
_cell.angle_gamma   90.00
#
_symmetry.space_group_name_H-M   'P 1'
#
loop_
_entity.id
_entity.type
_entity.pdbx_description
1 polymer ?
#
loop_
_entity_poly.entity_id
_entity_poly.type
_entity_poly.pdbx_seq_one_letter_code
_entity_poly.pdbx_strand_id
1 'polypeptide(L)'
;MDKARARSAQHVKELIAMELVADYTANPDYMKTWTEIMEAGFDKFEEAVEDTSKPTKITLQGFGEVDVSHLRVHADLARKAFDLRARLTAYWKSIVLRLVDGLALHVLLSVKLLVEKDLEEELGNELLANKLAGVEKMLAPSPSTGTKRERLKKSIVLLRQSKEVVANIMDRISAAADV
;
A
#
# COMPACT_ATOMS: atom_id res chain seq x y z
N MET A 1 -8.48 10.96 3.13
CA MET A 1 -7.81 9.69 3.54
C MET A 1 -8.75 8.51 3.86
N ASP A 2 -9.85 8.68 4.60
CA ASP A 2 -10.71 7.56 5.03
C ASP A 2 -11.40 6.81 3.88
N LYS A 3 -11.76 7.53 2.81
CA LYS A 3 -12.30 6.96 1.57
C LYS A 3 -11.36 5.89 0.97
N ALA A 4 -10.05 6.16 0.93
CA ALA A 4 -9.07 5.23 0.40
C ALA A 4 -8.94 3.98 1.28
N ARG A 5 -8.94 4.15 2.61
CA ARG A 5 -8.92 3.02 3.57
C ARG A 5 -10.15 2.14 3.43
N ALA A 6 -11.34 2.74 3.29
CA ALA A 6 -12.60 1.99 3.12
C ALA A 6 -12.60 1.16 1.83
N ARG A 7 -12.13 1.72 0.70
CA ARG A 7 -11.98 0.98 -0.56
C ARG A 7 -11.03 -0.20 -0.41
N SER A 8 -9.90 -0.02 0.27
CA SER A 8 -8.96 -1.12 0.52
C SER A 8 -9.54 -2.21 1.41
N ALA A 9 -10.26 -1.84 2.48
CA ALA A 9 -10.93 -2.82 3.32
C ALA A 9 -11.97 -3.64 2.55
N GLN A 10 -12.69 -3.00 1.63
CA GLN A 10 -13.65 -3.68 0.76
C GLN A 10 -12.96 -4.63 -0.23
N HIS A 11 -11.87 -4.19 -0.88
CA HIS A 11 -11.11 -5.02 -1.79
C HIS A 11 -10.55 -6.29 -1.12
N VAL A 12 -10.04 -6.18 0.12
CA VAL A 12 -9.57 -7.35 0.89
C VAL A 12 -10.70 -8.35 1.11
N LYS A 13 -11.91 -7.88 1.44
CA LYS A 13 -13.08 -8.76 1.63
C LYS A 13 -13.44 -9.49 0.34
N GLU A 14 -13.43 -8.79 -0.79
CA GLU A 14 -13.71 -9.36 -2.10
C GLU A 14 -12.65 -10.40 -2.49
N LEU A 15 -11.38 -10.09 -2.26
CA LEU A 15 -10.26 -11.01 -2.54
C LEU A 15 -10.41 -12.33 -1.77
N ILE A 16 -10.75 -12.25 -0.48
CA ILE A 16 -11.01 -13.44 0.34
C ILE A 16 -12.27 -14.17 -0.16
N ALA A 17 -13.35 -13.44 -0.45
CA ALA A 17 -14.61 -14.04 -0.92
C ALA A 17 -14.43 -14.78 -2.25
N MET A 18 -13.61 -14.26 -3.17
CA MET A 18 -13.27 -14.94 -4.41
C MET A 18 -12.53 -16.26 -4.15
N GLU A 19 -11.53 -16.26 -3.26
CA GLU A 19 -10.81 -17.51 -2.93
C GLU A 19 -11.70 -18.55 -2.25
N LEU A 20 -12.70 -18.13 -1.46
CA LEU A 20 -13.65 -19.05 -0.81
C LEU A 20 -14.57 -19.80 -1.78
N VAL A 21 -14.73 -19.33 -3.02
CA VAL A 21 -15.62 -19.95 -4.02
C VAL A 21 -14.89 -20.47 -5.26
N ALA A 22 -13.61 -20.14 -5.42
CA ALA A 22 -12.92 -20.35 -6.68
C ALA A 22 -12.50 -21.81 -6.91
N ASP A 23 -12.12 -22.54 -5.86
CA ASP A 23 -11.48 -23.87 -5.94
C ASP A 23 -10.43 -23.95 -7.07
N TYR A 24 -9.73 -22.83 -7.31
CA TYR A 24 -8.95 -22.62 -8.52
C TYR A 24 -7.57 -23.29 -8.44
N THR A 25 -7.44 -24.42 -9.12
CA THR A 25 -6.24 -25.27 -9.15
C THR A 25 -5.50 -25.24 -10.48
N ALA A 26 -5.89 -24.38 -11.43
CA ALA A 26 -5.24 -24.32 -12.76
C ALA A 26 -3.85 -23.66 -12.75
N ASN A 27 -3.37 -23.19 -11.58
CA ASN A 27 -1.98 -22.76 -11.44
C ASN A 27 -1.03 -23.97 -11.62
N PRO A 28 -0.06 -23.94 -12.55
CA PRO A 28 0.89 -25.04 -12.71
C PRO A 28 1.68 -25.37 -11.43
N ASP A 29 1.91 -24.40 -10.55
CA ASP A 29 2.57 -24.61 -9.26
C ASP A 29 1.75 -25.47 -8.29
N TYR A 30 0.43 -25.51 -8.45
CA TYR A 30 -0.43 -26.41 -7.69
C TYR A 30 -0.08 -27.86 -8.01
N MET A 31 -0.11 -28.23 -9.30
CA MET A 31 0.21 -29.60 -9.72
C MET A 31 1.65 -29.96 -9.38
N LYS A 32 2.59 -29.04 -9.60
CA LYS A 32 4.00 -29.24 -9.22
C LYS A 32 4.14 -29.55 -7.73
N THR A 33 3.54 -28.73 -6.86
CA THR A 33 3.64 -28.91 -5.41
C THR A 33 2.96 -30.21 -4.95
N TRP A 34 1.80 -30.55 -5.53
CA TRP A 34 1.14 -31.82 -5.23
C TRP A 34 2.00 -33.02 -5.64
N THR A 35 2.56 -33.00 -6.86
CA THR A 35 3.45 -34.07 -7.36
C THR A 35 4.68 -34.22 -6.47
N GLU A 36 5.33 -33.12 -6.10
CA GLU A 36 6.48 -33.14 -5.17
C GLU A 36 6.14 -33.81 -3.83
N ILE A 37 4.95 -33.53 -3.27
CA ILE A 37 4.50 -34.15 -2.00
C ILE A 37 4.25 -35.66 -2.19
N MET A 38 3.60 -36.03 -3.29
CA MET A 38 3.27 -37.43 -3.58
C MET A 38 4.55 -38.25 -3.80
N GLU A 39 5.47 -37.77 -4.64
CA GLU A 39 6.73 -38.46 -4.95
C GLU A 39 7.64 -38.56 -3.72
N ALA A 40 7.66 -37.55 -2.84
CA ALA A 40 8.55 -37.53 -1.69
C ALA A 40 8.05 -38.34 -0.48
N GLY A 41 6.73 -38.56 -0.36
CA GLY A 41 6.13 -39.00 0.90
C GLY A 41 5.11 -40.12 0.80
N PHE A 42 4.47 -40.33 -0.34
CA PHE A 42 3.33 -41.24 -0.44
C PHE A 42 3.72 -42.69 -0.18
N ASP A 43 4.76 -43.21 -0.85
CA ASP A 43 5.20 -44.60 -0.70
C ASP A 43 5.62 -44.91 0.75
N LYS A 44 6.34 -43.97 1.38
CA LYS A 44 6.77 -44.09 2.79
C LYS A 44 5.58 -44.11 3.75
N PHE A 45 4.56 -43.30 3.47
CA PHE A 45 3.34 -43.27 4.26
C PHE A 45 2.54 -44.57 4.08
N GLU A 46 2.37 -45.02 2.84
CA GLU A 46 1.64 -46.24 2.51
C GLU A 46 2.29 -47.46 3.17
N GLU A 47 3.60 -47.62 3.05
CA GLU A 47 4.34 -48.72 3.69
C GLU A 47 4.15 -48.73 5.22
N ALA A 48 4.19 -47.57 5.87
CA ALA A 48 4.06 -47.48 7.33
C ALA A 48 2.63 -47.77 7.84
N VAL A 49 1.62 -47.54 6.99
CA VAL A 49 0.21 -47.79 7.28
C VAL A 49 -0.15 -49.26 7.03
N GLU A 50 0.37 -49.88 5.96
CA GLU A 50 0.08 -51.28 5.63
C GLU A 50 0.90 -52.28 6.46
N ASP A 51 2.19 -52.01 6.67
CA ASP A 51 3.09 -52.91 7.39
C ASP A 51 3.13 -52.57 8.89
N THR A 52 2.44 -53.40 9.67
CA THR A 52 2.41 -53.28 11.14
C THR A 52 3.79 -53.42 11.80
N SER A 53 4.78 -54.02 11.13
CA SER A 53 6.14 -54.18 11.65
C SER A 53 6.97 -52.88 11.58
N LYS A 54 6.54 -51.91 10.76
CA LYS A 54 7.21 -50.62 10.60
C LYS A 54 7.01 -49.72 11.83
N PRO A 55 7.90 -48.74 12.06
CA PRO A 55 7.69 -47.72 13.08
C PRO A 55 6.36 -46.99 12.87
N THR A 56 5.67 -46.69 13.96
CA THR A 56 4.41 -45.91 13.92
C THR A 56 4.66 -44.42 13.75
N LYS A 57 5.83 -43.91 14.15
CA LYS A 57 6.22 -42.52 13.93
C LYS A 57 7.13 -42.43 12.71
N ILE A 58 6.70 -41.65 11.72
CA ILE A 58 7.44 -41.45 10.48
C ILE A 58 7.60 -39.95 10.21
N THR A 59 8.74 -39.57 9.65
CA THR A 59 8.95 -38.20 9.15
C THR A 59 8.57 -38.12 7.67
N LEU A 60 7.65 -37.22 7.33
CA LEU A 60 7.19 -36.97 5.97
C LEU A 60 7.65 -35.57 5.53
N GLN A 61 8.19 -35.48 4.31
CA GLN A 61 8.62 -34.19 3.76
C GLN A 61 7.42 -33.25 3.63
N GLY A 62 7.55 -32.04 4.15
CA GLY A 62 6.47 -31.04 4.17
C GLY A 62 5.43 -31.21 5.29
N PHE A 63 5.42 -32.34 6.02
CA PHE A 63 4.48 -32.59 7.12
C PHE A 63 5.13 -32.84 8.49
N GLY A 64 6.44 -33.11 8.53
CA GLY A 64 7.16 -33.36 9.77
C GLY A 64 6.96 -34.78 10.30
N GLU A 65 7.11 -34.97 11.62
CA GLU A 65 6.86 -36.26 12.26
C GLU A 65 5.35 -36.51 12.43
N VAL A 66 4.88 -37.67 11.98
CA VAL A 66 3.48 -38.08 12.00
C VAL A 66 3.38 -39.47 12.62
N ASP A 67 2.44 -39.67 13.53
CA ASP A 67 2.10 -40.97 14.11
C ASP A 67 0.97 -41.63 13.28
N VAL A 68 1.26 -42.76 12.65
CA VAL A 68 0.33 -43.51 11.80
C VAL A 68 -0.34 -44.69 12.52
N SER A 69 -0.06 -44.90 13.82
CA SER A 69 -0.60 -46.05 14.59
C SER A 69 -2.12 -46.19 14.47
N HIS A 70 -2.84 -45.08 14.61
CA HIS A 70 -4.30 -45.01 14.53
C HIS A 70 -4.85 -45.15 13.10
N LEU A 71 -4.00 -44.98 12.08
CA LEU A 71 -4.41 -45.02 10.67
C LEU A 71 -4.39 -46.44 10.09
N ARG A 72 -3.62 -47.36 10.68
CA ARG A 72 -3.48 -48.74 10.21
C ARG A 72 -4.80 -49.51 10.16
N VAL A 73 -5.70 -49.21 11.11
CA VAL A 73 -7.04 -49.82 11.18
C VAL A 73 -7.93 -49.40 9.98
N HIS A 74 -7.57 -48.30 9.31
CA HIS A 74 -8.33 -47.69 8.22
C HIS A 74 -7.43 -47.35 7.03
N ALA A 75 -6.54 -48.27 6.61
CA ALA A 75 -5.53 -48.04 5.58
C ALA A 75 -6.07 -47.40 4.28
N ASP A 76 -7.19 -47.91 3.75
CA ASP A 76 -7.83 -47.35 2.56
C ASP A 76 -8.29 -45.89 2.74
N LEU A 77 -8.80 -45.56 3.92
CA LEU A 77 -9.23 -44.20 4.25
C LEU A 77 -8.02 -43.29 4.48
N ALA A 78 -6.96 -43.82 5.10
CA ALA A 78 -5.71 -43.12 5.33
C ALA A 78 -5.05 -42.70 4.01
N ARG A 79 -5.06 -43.57 2.99
CA ARG A 79 -4.60 -43.25 1.63
C ARG A 79 -5.34 -42.07 1.02
N LYS A 80 -6.68 -42.09 1.08
CA LYS A 80 -7.54 -40.99 0.57
C LYS A 80 -7.31 -39.69 1.36
N ALA A 81 -7.16 -39.79 2.67
CA ALA A 81 -6.89 -38.64 3.54
C ALA A 81 -5.53 -38.01 3.23
N PHE A 82 -4.51 -38.82 2.92
CA PHE A 82 -3.21 -38.32 2.51
C PHE A 82 -3.28 -37.55 1.18
N ASP A 83 -3.92 -38.12 0.15
CA ASP A 83 -4.10 -37.41 -1.14
C ASP A 83 -4.83 -36.07 -0.92
N LEU A 84 -5.92 -36.07 -0.12
CA LEU A 84 -6.64 -34.85 0.22
C LEU A 84 -5.73 -33.85 0.95
N ARG A 85 -4.91 -34.31 1.90
CA ARG A 85 -3.96 -33.46 2.62
C ARG A 85 -2.90 -32.86 1.69
N ALA A 86 -2.40 -33.63 0.74
CA ALA A 86 -1.47 -33.15 -0.28
C ALA A 86 -2.10 -32.06 -1.15
N ARG A 87 -3.34 -32.29 -1.62
CA ARG A 87 -4.11 -31.31 -2.42
C ARG A 87 -4.36 -30.01 -1.65
N LEU A 88 -4.82 -30.10 -0.40
CA LEU A 88 -5.05 -28.93 0.45
C LEU A 88 -3.75 -28.15 0.70
N THR A 89 -2.63 -28.84 0.86
CA THR A 89 -1.32 -28.20 1.06
C THR A 89 -0.85 -27.47 -0.20
N ALA A 90 -0.97 -28.11 -1.37
CA ALA A 90 -0.66 -27.48 -2.65
C ALA A 90 -1.57 -26.28 -2.94
N TYR A 91 -2.86 -26.40 -2.65
CA TYR A 91 -3.84 -25.33 -2.81
C TYR A 91 -3.54 -24.15 -1.88
N TRP A 92 -3.24 -24.41 -0.61
CA TRP A 92 -2.88 -23.37 0.36
C TRP A 92 -1.69 -22.53 -0.11
N LYS A 93 -0.64 -23.18 -0.63
CA LYS A 93 0.52 -22.49 -1.19
C LYS A 93 0.14 -21.56 -2.36
N SER A 94 -0.78 -22.00 -3.21
CA SER A 94 -1.28 -21.19 -4.33
C SER A 94 -2.13 -19.99 -3.87
N ILE A 95 -2.99 -20.18 -2.88
CA ILE A 95 -3.81 -19.09 -2.31
C ILE A 95 -2.91 -18.01 -1.71
N VAL A 96 -1.93 -18.40 -0.91
CA VAL A 96 -1.04 -17.43 -0.24
C VAL A 96 -0.35 -16.53 -1.26
N LEU A 97 0.16 -17.09 -2.36
CA LEU A 97 0.77 -16.31 -3.43
C LEU A 97 -0.23 -15.34 -4.09
N ARG A 98 -1.42 -15.82 -4.46
CA ARG A 98 -2.45 -14.97 -5.07
C ARG A 98 -2.89 -13.83 -4.15
N LEU A 99 -3.07 -14.12 -2.86
CA LEU A 99 -3.41 -13.09 -1.88
C LEU A 99 -2.30 -12.05 -1.75
N VAL A 100 -1.05 -12.48 -1.65
CA VAL A 100 0.10 -11.56 -1.54
C VAL A 100 0.22 -10.68 -2.78
N ASP A 101 0.19 -11.26 -3.97
CA ASP A 101 0.29 -10.52 -5.23
C ASP A 101 -0.90 -9.58 -5.44
N GLY A 102 -2.12 -10.05 -5.18
CA GLY A 102 -3.34 -9.25 -5.28
C GLY A 102 -3.31 -8.04 -4.34
N LEU A 103 -2.92 -8.24 -3.08
CA LEU A 103 -2.79 -7.15 -2.11
C LEU A 103 -1.68 -6.16 -2.49
N ALA A 104 -0.53 -6.64 -2.94
CA ALA A 104 0.58 -5.79 -3.37
C ALA A 104 0.18 -4.89 -4.55
N LEU A 105 -0.47 -5.46 -5.56
CA LEU A 105 -0.97 -4.72 -6.72
C LEU A 105 -2.04 -3.71 -6.31
N HIS A 106 -2.96 -4.09 -5.44
CA HIS A 106 -4.01 -3.20 -4.94
C HIS A 106 -3.45 -2.00 -4.17
N VAL A 107 -2.48 -2.23 -3.29
CA VAL A 107 -1.82 -1.15 -2.53
C VAL A 107 -1.10 -0.20 -3.48
N LEU A 108 -0.33 -0.73 -4.44
CA LEU A 108 0.39 0.08 -5.42
C LEU A 108 -0.57 0.97 -6.22
N LEU A 109 -1.66 0.38 -6.75
CA LEU A 109 -2.68 1.12 -7.47
C LEU A 109 -3.38 2.15 -6.59
N SER A 110 -3.71 1.78 -5.34
CA SER A 110 -4.41 2.66 -4.40
C SER A 110 -3.60 3.89 -4.05
N VAL A 111 -2.29 3.74 -3.82
CA VAL A 111 -1.39 4.87 -3.57
C VAL A 111 -1.30 5.78 -4.78
N LYS A 112 -1.17 5.20 -5.99
CA LYS A 112 -1.15 5.98 -7.23
C LYS A 112 -2.43 6.81 -7.40
N LEU A 113 -3.59 6.20 -7.23
CA LEU A 113 -4.89 6.89 -7.32
C LEU A 113 -5.06 7.94 -6.23
N LEU A 114 -4.56 7.68 -5.02
CA LEU A 114 -4.60 8.64 -3.92
C LEU A 114 -3.82 9.92 -4.30
N VAL A 115 -2.61 9.77 -4.84
CA VAL A 115 -1.74 10.91 -5.18
C VAL A 115 -2.21 11.63 -6.45
N GLU A 116 -2.56 10.88 -7.50
CA GLU A 116 -2.85 11.47 -8.81
C GLU A 116 -4.29 11.97 -8.95
N LYS A 117 -5.24 11.47 -8.15
CA LYS A 117 -6.66 11.83 -8.29
C LYS A 117 -7.24 12.38 -6.99
N ASP A 118 -7.20 11.59 -5.93
CA ASP A 118 -7.89 11.98 -4.69
C ASP A 118 -7.27 13.24 -4.06
N LEU A 119 -5.93 13.39 -4.08
CA LEU A 119 -5.24 14.55 -3.51
C LEU A 119 -5.56 15.85 -4.27
N GLU A 120 -5.61 15.80 -5.60
CA GLU A 120 -5.96 16.96 -6.42
C GLU A 120 -7.40 17.41 -6.15
N GLU A 121 -8.34 16.46 -6.08
CA GLU A 121 -9.73 16.73 -5.74
C GLU A 121 -9.86 17.32 -4.33
N GLU A 122 -9.18 16.75 -3.34
CA GLU A 122 -9.23 17.18 -1.93
C GLU A 122 -8.60 18.59 -1.76
N LEU A 123 -7.48 18.86 -2.42
CA LEU A 123 -6.85 20.19 -2.44
C LEU A 123 -7.72 21.23 -3.16
N GLY A 124 -8.28 20.87 -4.32
CA GLY A 124 -9.18 21.74 -5.08
C GLY A 124 -10.40 22.13 -4.25
N ASN A 125 -10.99 21.15 -3.54
CA ASN A 125 -12.09 21.40 -2.61
C ASN A 125 -11.66 22.30 -1.44
N GLU A 126 -10.49 22.08 -0.83
CA GLU A 126 -10.03 22.92 0.28
C GLU A 126 -9.79 24.39 -0.14
N LEU A 127 -9.23 24.61 -1.33
CA LEU A 127 -8.92 25.96 -1.82
C LEU A 127 -10.14 26.69 -2.37
N LEU A 128 -10.94 26.00 -3.20
CA LEU A 128 -12.01 26.63 -3.98
C LEU A 128 -13.37 26.59 -3.28
N ALA A 129 -13.56 25.73 -2.26
CA ALA A 129 -14.79 25.74 -1.50
C ALA A 129 -14.97 27.05 -0.70
N ASN A 130 -16.21 27.31 -0.29
CA ASN A 130 -16.57 28.44 0.55
C ASN A 130 -16.09 29.80 0.01
N LYS A 131 -16.49 30.15 -1.21
CA LYS A 131 -16.19 31.45 -1.84
C LYS A 131 -14.69 31.80 -1.86
N LEU A 132 -13.82 30.81 -2.11
CA LEU A 132 -12.36 30.99 -2.17
C LEU A 132 -11.71 31.37 -0.82
N ALA A 133 -12.37 31.12 0.32
CA ALA A 133 -11.81 31.42 1.64
C ALA A 133 -10.45 30.73 1.89
N GLY A 134 -10.23 29.53 1.32
CA GLY A 134 -8.95 28.83 1.37
C GLY A 134 -7.84 29.61 0.64
N VAL A 135 -8.15 30.16 -0.53
CA VAL A 135 -7.22 31.03 -1.29
C VAL A 135 -6.92 32.31 -0.51
N GLU A 136 -7.93 32.98 0.06
CA GLU A 136 -7.72 34.17 0.87
C GLU A 136 -6.78 33.90 2.05
N LYS A 137 -6.96 32.76 2.73
CA LYS A 137 -6.10 32.33 3.84
C LYS A 137 -4.66 32.04 3.38
N MET A 138 -4.45 31.44 2.21
CA MET A 138 -3.11 31.20 1.66
C MET A 138 -2.40 32.49 1.24
N LEU A 139 -3.16 33.46 0.71
CA LEU A 139 -2.62 34.76 0.28
C LEU A 139 -2.40 35.73 1.45
N ALA A 140 -3.03 35.47 2.60
CA ALA A 140 -2.82 36.25 3.80
C ALA A 140 -1.35 36.17 4.25
N PRO A 141 -0.63 37.31 4.32
CA PRO A 141 0.75 37.30 4.74
C PRO A 141 0.85 36.87 6.21
N SER A 142 1.93 36.14 6.55
CA SER A 142 2.22 35.85 7.95
C SER A 142 2.44 37.15 8.73
N PRO A 143 2.12 37.22 10.03
CA PRO A 143 2.23 38.46 10.81
C PRO A 143 3.62 39.11 10.73
N SER A 144 4.68 38.29 10.70
CA SER A 144 6.07 38.76 10.60
C SER A 144 6.42 39.31 9.21
N THR A 145 5.88 38.74 8.13
CA THR A 145 6.12 39.21 6.76
C THR A 145 5.25 40.41 6.43
N GLY A 146 4.02 40.45 6.92
CA GLY A 146 3.09 41.58 6.76
C GLY A 146 3.64 42.85 7.40
N THR A 147 4.11 42.78 8.64
CA THR A 147 4.72 43.93 9.34
C THR A 147 6.00 44.43 8.65
N LYS A 148 6.88 43.51 8.23
CA LYS A 148 8.09 43.87 7.46
C LYS A 148 7.73 44.55 6.13
N ARG A 149 6.75 44.02 5.39
CA ARG A 149 6.27 44.58 4.12
C ARG A 149 5.74 45.99 4.32
N GLU A 150 4.93 46.21 5.36
CA GLU A 150 4.36 47.51 5.67
C GLU A 150 5.44 48.54 6.04
N ARG A 151 6.42 48.14 6.86
CA ARG A 151 7.58 48.98 7.17
C ARG A 151 8.35 49.37 5.92
N LEU A 152 8.64 48.39 5.04
CA LEU A 152 9.35 48.64 3.78
C LEU A 152 8.56 49.60 2.88
N LYS A 153 7.24 49.42 2.77
CA LYS A 153 6.36 50.28 1.98
C LYS A 153 6.42 51.73 2.45
N LYS A 154 6.40 51.96 3.77
CA LYS A 154 6.57 53.30 4.37
C LYS A 154 7.96 53.88 4.09
N SER A 155 9.03 53.10 4.24
CA SER A 155 10.39 53.55 3.92
C SER A 155 10.56 53.94 2.46
N ILE A 156 9.98 53.20 1.51
CA ILE A 156 10.03 53.51 0.08
C ILE A 156 9.36 54.85 -0.22
N VAL A 157 8.20 55.14 0.39
CA VAL A 157 7.51 56.43 0.22
C VAL A 157 8.39 57.58 0.71
N LEU A 158 8.97 57.45 1.90
CA LEU A 158 9.87 58.47 2.45
C LEU A 158 11.10 58.71 1.58
N LEU A 159 11.72 57.65 1.06
CA LEU A 159 12.88 57.77 0.17
C LEU A 159 12.53 58.49 -1.14
N ARG A 160 11.33 58.28 -1.69
CA ARG A 160 10.86 59.01 -2.88
C ARG A 160 10.68 60.49 -2.61
N GLN A 161 10.09 60.85 -1.47
CA GLN A 161 9.92 62.25 -1.07
C GLN A 161 11.28 62.94 -0.84
N SER A 162 12.20 62.25 -0.16
CA SER A 162 13.55 62.76 0.08
C SER A 162 14.30 63.02 -1.23
N LYS A 163 14.19 62.10 -2.21
CA LYS A 163 14.75 62.29 -3.55
C LYS A 163 14.26 63.58 -4.22
N GLU A 164 12.96 63.87 -4.13
CA GLU A 164 12.36 65.07 -4.75
C GLU A 164 12.81 66.37 -4.07
N VAL A 165 12.93 66.38 -2.74
CA VAL A 165 13.51 67.50 -1.99
C VAL A 165 14.97 67.76 -2.40
N VAL A 166 15.78 66.70 -2.50
CA VAL A 166 17.18 66.81 -2.93
C VAL A 166 17.28 67.32 -4.37
N ALA A 167 16.43 66.86 -5.28
CA ALA A 167 16.37 67.36 -6.65
C ALA A 167 16.06 68.86 -6.68
N ASN A 168 15.04 69.32 -5.95
CA ASN A 168 14.71 70.75 -5.83
C ASN A 168 15.85 71.60 -5.27
N ILE A 169 16.60 71.07 -4.29
CA ILE A 169 17.78 71.78 -3.75
C ILE A 169 18.87 71.88 -4.82
N MET A 170 19.14 70.79 -5.55
CA MET A 170 20.14 70.75 -6.62
C MET A 170 19.79 71.74 -7.73
N ASP A 171 18.53 71.78 -8.18
CA ASP A 171 18.06 72.72 -9.21
C ASP A 171 18.25 74.18 -8.78
N ARG A 172 17.97 74.50 -7.51
CA ARG A 172 18.20 75.84 -6.94
C ARG A 172 19.68 76.22 -6.87
N ILE A 173 20.57 75.26 -6.55
CA ILE A 173 22.01 75.49 -6.53
C ILE A 173 22.52 75.76 -7.94
N SER A 174 22.11 74.95 -8.92
CA SER A 174 22.46 75.16 -10.33
C SER A 174 21.99 76.51 -10.83
N ALA A 175 20.74 76.90 -10.57
CA ALA A 175 20.21 78.20 -10.95
C ALA A 175 20.93 79.39 -10.28
N ALA A 176 21.50 79.20 -9.08
CA ALA A 176 22.28 80.23 -8.39
C ALA A 176 23.74 80.32 -8.88
N ALA A 177 24.24 79.29 -9.58
CA ALA A 177 25.59 79.27 -10.15
C ALA A 177 25.64 79.84 -11.58
N ASP A 178 24.49 79.99 -12.24
CA ASP A 178 24.33 80.55 -13.58
C ASP A 178 24.02 82.08 -13.58
N VAL A 179 24.16 82.76 -12.43
CA VAL A 179 24.03 84.23 -12.24
C VAL A 179 25.38 84.81 -11.83
#